data_AF-A0A5C9EJS1-F1
#
_entry.id   AF-A0A5C9EJS1-F1
#
_cell.length_a   1.000
_cell.length_b   1.000
_cell.length_c   1.000
_cell.angle_alpha   90.00
_cell.angle_beta   90.00
_cell.angle_gamma   90.00
#
_symmetry.space_group_name_H-M   'P 1'
#
loop_
_entity.id
_entity.type
_entity.pdbx_description
1 polymer ?
#
loop_
_entity_poly.entity_id
_entity_poly.type
_entity_poly.pdbx_seq_one_letter_code
_entity_poly.pdbx_strand_id
1 'polypeptide(L)'
;MNFVFLEFQQLFLMSGASIVMGFACYKRKDMYFWFMAYISLTIGVIFRTFIFLIDFFNIIANLGYVIAMVFTFLGIFIEYYRAFFKTDKNFVGKVSIPTLITIFITIGLGLITLVIAFINIIMITRLYLRKRTATYAFFSLSVFFAFLTLLFNILYEIGIEWSYEFSEGIDNILYSFLLVTGIIALLENRIKESELRYKGAYKTSEFYKDLIAHDTANILQNMSTTLDIASVYLQKIQNYKEILPIKKNLEDQISRGKTLIYNVRTISDFETGTYSNRNIDILNVIEKVLDYFPEEYKDKKINTKLNAPEDSYFVKANDFILNVFENILNNAIKHNENEVIEILINLEKTMKNEKQHIKIQFIDNGPGIRDKLKEHIFSKEYASTNILKRTSLGLYLVKKIIESFKGEIKLKNRVNKDFKKGTNFIILLPAVE
;
A
#
# COMPACT_ATOMS: atom_id res chain seq x y z
N MET A 1 -52.73 3.87 13.08
CA MET A 1 -51.92 2.63 13.02
C MET A 1 -50.87 2.69 11.92
N ASN A 2 -51.21 3.09 10.68
CA ASN A 2 -50.24 3.21 9.57
C ASN A 2 -49.13 4.26 9.79
N PHE A 3 -49.45 5.40 10.41
CA PHE A 3 -48.48 6.48 10.64
C PHE A 3 -47.34 6.05 11.61
N VAL A 4 -47.71 5.46 12.75
CA VAL A 4 -46.77 4.96 13.75
C VAL A 4 -45.88 3.86 13.15
N PHE A 5 -46.44 2.96 12.34
CA PHE A 5 -45.67 1.92 11.66
C PHE A 5 -44.60 2.50 10.70
N LEU A 6 -44.93 3.57 9.98
CA LEU A 6 -44.02 4.25 9.07
C LEU A 6 -42.84 4.89 9.81
N GLU A 7 -43.11 5.57 10.93
CA GLU A 7 -42.07 6.19 11.76
C GLU A 7 -41.12 5.17 12.39
N PHE A 8 -41.64 4.03 12.84
CA PHE A 8 -40.80 2.92 13.34
C PHE A 8 -39.93 2.30 12.24
N GLN A 9 -40.43 2.22 11.00
CA GLN A 9 -39.66 1.75 9.85
C GLN A 9 -38.53 2.73 9.50
N GLN A 10 -38.79 4.04 9.49
CA GLN A 10 -37.79 5.08 9.27
C GLN A 10 -36.70 5.05 10.37
N LEU A 11 -37.11 4.89 11.63
CA LEU A 11 -36.18 4.75 12.75
C LEU A 11 -35.26 3.54 12.58
N PHE A 12 -35.80 2.38 12.19
CA PHE A 12 -35.02 1.17 11.96
C PHE A 12 -33.99 1.35 10.84
N LEU A 13 -34.41 1.93 9.71
CA LEU A 13 -33.55 2.19 8.55
C LEU A 13 -32.42 3.18 8.90
N MET A 14 -32.75 4.28 9.59
CA MET A 14 -31.78 5.32 9.91
C MET A 14 -30.78 4.86 10.99
N SER A 15 -31.25 4.09 11.97
CA SER A 15 -30.38 3.46 12.97
C SER A 15 -29.40 2.50 12.31
N GLY A 16 -29.87 1.67 11.36
CA GLY A 16 -29.01 0.79 10.56
C GLY A 16 -27.98 1.56 9.73
N ALA A 17 -28.41 2.65 9.07
CA ALA A 17 -27.54 3.50 8.27
C ALA A 17 -26.41 4.13 9.10
N SER A 18 -26.73 4.62 10.32
CA SER A 18 -25.74 5.21 11.23
C SER A 18 -24.73 4.20 11.77
N ILE A 19 -25.15 2.97 12.07
CA ILE A 19 -24.24 1.90 12.49
C ILE A 19 -23.27 1.55 11.36
N VAL A 20 -23.76 1.35 10.14
CA VAL A 20 -22.93 1.07 8.96
C VAL A 20 -21.96 2.22 8.68
N MET A 21 -22.42 3.47 8.80
CA MET A 21 -21.58 4.65 8.62
C MET A 21 -20.51 4.78 9.70
N GLY A 22 -20.79 4.35 10.94
CA GLY A 22 -19.79 4.27 12.01
C GLY A 22 -18.63 3.34 11.68
N PHE A 23 -18.94 2.15 11.14
CA PHE A 23 -17.90 1.22 10.65
C PHE A 23 -17.11 1.80 9.47
N ALA A 24 -17.79 2.51 8.55
CA ALA A 24 -17.12 3.19 7.45
C ALA A 24 -16.16 4.28 7.94
N CYS A 25 -16.60 5.12 8.89
CA CYS A 25 -15.80 6.18 9.50
C CYS A 25 -14.57 5.64 10.25
N TYR A 26 -14.69 4.47 10.89
CA TYR A 26 -13.55 3.82 11.55
C TYR A 26 -12.41 3.50 10.56
N LYS A 27 -12.75 3.07 9.34
CA LYS A 27 -11.77 2.81 8.27
C LYS A 27 -11.36 4.07 7.50
N ARG A 28 -12.21 5.11 7.51
CA ARG A 28 -12.05 6.36 6.74
C ARG A 28 -12.32 7.59 7.60
N LYS A 29 -11.25 8.07 8.26
CA LYS A 29 -11.31 9.22 9.19
C LYS A 29 -11.72 10.54 8.53
N ASP A 30 -11.64 10.64 7.20
CA ASP A 30 -12.13 11.78 6.43
C ASP A 30 -13.66 11.92 6.49
N MET A 31 -14.40 10.87 6.84
CA MET A 31 -15.87 10.85 6.87
C MET A 31 -16.48 11.22 8.23
N TYR A 32 -15.69 11.79 9.14
CA TYR A 32 -16.12 12.11 10.51
C TYR A 32 -17.32 13.05 10.58
N PHE A 33 -17.35 14.10 9.76
CA PHE A 33 -18.48 15.04 9.74
C PHE A 33 -19.74 14.41 9.14
N TRP A 34 -19.59 13.49 8.19
CA TRP A 34 -20.71 12.70 7.67
C TRP A 34 -21.27 11.76 8.73
N PHE A 35 -20.41 11.15 9.54
CA PHE A 35 -20.85 10.32 10.66
C PHE A 35 -21.63 11.14 11.71
N MET A 36 -21.18 12.36 12.02
CA MET A 36 -21.91 13.28 12.91
C MET A 36 -23.26 13.73 12.35
N ALA A 37 -23.35 13.91 11.02
CA ALA A 37 -24.62 14.18 10.36
C ALA A 37 -25.60 13.00 10.51
N TYR A 38 -25.11 11.77 10.30
CA TYR A 38 -25.94 10.56 10.44
C TYR A 38 -26.42 10.35 11.88
N ILE A 39 -25.55 10.54 12.87
CA ILE A 39 -25.95 10.50 14.30
C ILE A 39 -27.01 11.56 14.59
N SER A 40 -26.79 12.80 14.19
CA SER A 40 -27.70 13.91 14.47
C SER A 40 -29.06 13.71 13.80
N LEU A 41 -29.07 13.14 12.59
CA LEU A 41 -30.29 12.82 11.86
C LEU A 41 -31.02 11.62 12.47
N THR A 42 -30.29 10.64 13.00
CA THR A 42 -30.88 9.51 13.76
C THR A 42 -31.52 10.00 15.06
N ILE A 43 -30.86 10.92 15.76
CA ILE A 43 -31.44 11.58 16.94
C ILE A 43 -32.72 12.32 16.54
N GLY A 44 -32.70 13.05 15.41
CA GLY A 44 -33.88 13.71 14.86
C GLY A 44 -35.05 12.75 14.63
N VAL A 45 -34.79 11.63 13.94
CA VAL A 45 -35.79 10.59 13.66
C VAL A 45 -36.31 9.92 14.94
N ILE A 46 -35.43 9.61 15.92
CA ILE A 46 -35.84 9.04 17.21
C ILE A 46 -36.89 9.93 17.89
N PHE A 47 -36.61 11.22 18.01
CA PHE A 47 -37.53 12.13 18.70
C PHE A 47 -38.79 12.42 17.88
N ARG A 48 -38.70 12.39 16.54
CA ARG A 48 -39.87 12.47 15.65
C ARG A 48 -40.85 11.31 15.90
N THR A 49 -40.36 10.07 16.04
CA THR A 49 -41.19 8.88 16.32
C THR A 49 -42.03 8.99 17.61
N PHE A 50 -41.63 9.85 18.54
CA PHE A 50 -42.33 10.04 19.82
C PHE A 50 -43.12 11.34 19.91
N ILE A 51 -43.32 12.07 18.80
CA ILE A 51 -44.02 13.37 18.79
C ILE A 51 -45.41 13.32 19.44
N PHE A 52 -46.12 12.20 19.29
CA PHE A 52 -47.46 12.01 19.87
C PHE A 52 -47.49 11.96 21.40
N LEU A 53 -46.34 11.80 22.05
CA LEU A 53 -46.25 11.75 23.51
C LEU A 53 -46.10 13.15 24.11
N ILE A 54 -45.26 14.02 23.51
CA ILE A 54 -44.92 15.35 24.04
C ILE A 54 -44.52 16.28 22.88
N ASP A 55 -45.19 17.43 22.75
CA ASP A 55 -44.91 18.43 21.70
C ASP A 55 -43.46 18.95 21.70
N PHE A 56 -42.80 18.93 22.86
CA PHE A 56 -41.38 19.27 23.02
C PHE A 56 -40.44 18.39 22.17
N PHE A 57 -40.81 17.14 21.88
CA PHE A 57 -40.00 16.26 21.03
C PHE A 57 -39.94 16.72 19.58
N ASN A 58 -40.94 17.46 19.10
CA ASN A 58 -40.89 18.07 17.76
C ASN A 58 -39.73 19.09 17.66
N ILE A 59 -39.51 19.87 18.71
CA ILE A 59 -38.42 20.85 18.77
C ILE A 59 -37.07 20.15 18.74
N ILE A 60 -36.90 19.06 19.50
CA ILE A 60 -35.66 18.28 19.52
C ILE A 60 -35.43 17.56 18.18
N ALA A 61 -36.48 17.03 17.57
CA ALA A 61 -36.41 16.39 16.25
C ALA A 61 -35.91 17.37 15.19
N ASN A 62 -36.53 18.55 15.12
CA ASN A 62 -36.14 19.62 14.20
C ASN A 62 -34.72 20.13 14.47
N LEU A 63 -34.32 20.23 15.75
CA LEU A 63 -32.96 20.58 16.12
C LEU A 63 -31.95 19.52 15.62
N GLY A 64 -32.27 18.24 15.74
CA GLY A 64 -31.47 17.13 15.21
C GLY A 64 -31.28 17.20 13.70
N TYR A 65 -32.35 17.51 12.96
CA TYR A 65 -32.27 17.70 11.50
C TYR A 65 -31.44 18.92 11.10
N VAL A 66 -31.60 20.04 11.79
CA VAL A 66 -30.79 21.25 11.57
C VAL A 66 -29.32 20.97 11.84
N ILE A 67 -28.99 20.30 12.95
CA ILE A 67 -27.61 19.93 13.29
C ILE A 67 -27.03 18.97 12.25
N ALA A 68 -27.82 17.98 11.78
CA ALA A 68 -27.41 17.08 10.72
C ALA A 68 -27.09 17.81 9.40
N MET A 69 -27.92 18.80 9.05
CA MET A 69 -27.70 19.63 7.87
C MET A 69 -26.42 20.46 7.97
N VAL A 70 -26.15 21.05 9.14
CA VAL A 70 -24.90 21.77 9.41
C VAL A 70 -23.69 20.84 9.28
N PHE A 71 -23.74 19.63 9.84
CA PHE A 71 -22.64 18.67 9.72
C PHE A 71 -22.44 18.16 8.30
N THR A 72 -23.53 17.97 7.54
CA THR A 72 -23.46 17.61 6.12
C THR A 72 -22.81 18.71 5.31
N PHE A 73 -23.22 19.97 5.53
CA PHE A 73 -22.60 21.14 4.92
C PHE A 73 -21.11 21.25 5.28
N LEU A 74 -20.75 21.10 6.55
CA LEU A 74 -19.34 21.13 7.00
C LEU A 74 -18.52 19.99 6.39
N GLY A 75 -19.06 18.78 6.28
CA GLY A 75 -18.40 17.65 5.64
C GLY A 75 -18.12 17.91 4.16
N ILE A 76 -19.14 18.33 3.41
CA ILE A 76 -19.04 18.69 1.99
C ILE A 76 -18.08 19.87 1.79
N PHE A 77 -18.18 20.90 2.64
CA PHE A 77 -17.35 22.10 2.57
C PHE A 77 -15.87 21.78 2.86
N ILE A 78 -15.57 20.98 3.88
CA ILE A 78 -14.18 20.60 4.22
C ILE A 78 -13.56 19.74 3.11
N GLU A 79 -14.31 18.80 2.54
CA GLU A 79 -13.84 18.00 1.41
C GLU A 79 -13.61 18.86 0.17
N TYR A 80 -14.52 19.79 -0.13
CA TYR A 80 -14.38 20.75 -1.21
C TYR A 80 -13.19 21.69 -1.01
N TYR A 81 -13.05 22.25 0.20
CA TYR A 81 -11.95 23.14 0.56
C TYR A 81 -10.60 22.44 0.48
N ARG A 82 -10.49 21.20 0.96
CA ARG A 82 -9.28 20.36 0.78
C ARG A 82 -8.98 20.05 -0.68
N ALA A 83 -10.01 19.91 -1.50
CA ALA A 83 -9.86 19.59 -2.91
C ALA A 83 -9.52 20.81 -3.80
N PHE A 84 -9.87 22.03 -3.38
CA PHE A 84 -9.80 23.22 -4.24
C PHE A 84 -9.10 24.46 -3.68
N PHE A 85 -9.02 24.66 -2.35
CA PHE A 85 -8.66 25.97 -1.75
C PHE A 85 -7.52 25.90 -0.72
N LYS A 86 -6.45 25.17 -1.02
CA LYS A 86 -5.18 25.35 -0.30
C LYS A 86 -4.44 26.61 -0.79
N THR A 87 -5.08 27.78 -0.72
CA THR A 87 -4.45 29.12 -0.57
C THR A 87 -5.52 30.20 -0.39
N ASP A 88 -5.19 31.10 0.55
CA ASP A 88 -5.75 32.40 0.91
C ASP A 88 -7.03 32.56 1.75
N LYS A 89 -6.83 33.37 2.79
CA LYS A 89 -7.76 33.79 3.85
C LYS A 89 -8.28 35.19 3.53
N ASN A 90 -9.58 35.40 3.72
CA ASN A 90 -10.19 36.49 4.50
C ASN A 90 -11.57 36.85 3.96
N PHE A 91 -12.63 36.61 4.74
CA PHE A 91 -13.74 37.57 4.92
C PHE A 91 -14.69 37.11 6.03
N VAL A 92 -14.97 37.98 7.02
CA VAL A 92 -16.09 37.86 7.96
C VAL A 92 -16.67 39.25 8.20
N GLY A 93 -18.00 39.40 8.08
CA GLY A 93 -18.77 40.56 8.52
C GLY A 93 -20.02 40.10 9.29
N LYS A 94 -20.35 40.80 10.39
CA LYS A 94 -21.42 40.49 11.36
C LYS A 94 -22.64 41.42 11.18
N VAL A 95 -23.85 40.92 11.47
CA VAL A 95 -25.05 41.71 11.85
C VAL A 95 -25.95 40.92 12.82
N SER A 96 -26.61 41.60 13.77
CA SER A 96 -27.71 41.13 14.66
C SER A 96 -28.91 42.13 14.57
N ILE A 97 -30.19 41.76 14.29
CA ILE A 97 -31.27 41.13 15.14
C ILE A 97 -31.82 42.14 16.19
N PRO A 98 -33.13 42.28 16.59
CA PRO A 98 -34.38 41.48 16.36
C PRO A 98 -35.74 42.26 16.28
N THR A 99 -36.73 41.81 15.49
CA THR A 99 -38.20 41.83 15.87
C THR A 99 -39.13 41.19 14.82
N LEU A 100 -38.69 40.96 13.58
CA LEU A 100 -39.46 40.31 12.49
C LEU A 100 -39.34 38.76 12.46
N ILE A 101 -38.88 38.18 13.55
CA ILE A 101 -38.03 36.99 13.55
C ILE A 101 -38.79 35.65 13.63
N THR A 102 -40.09 35.60 13.89
CA THR A 102 -40.70 34.28 14.17
C THR A 102 -41.43 33.65 12.97
N ILE A 103 -41.93 34.46 12.02
CA ILE A 103 -42.62 33.96 10.81
C ILE A 103 -41.69 33.99 9.58
N PHE A 104 -40.75 34.95 9.51
CA PHE A 104 -39.72 34.98 8.47
C PHE A 104 -38.59 33.97 8.69
N ILE A 105 -38.40 33.44 9.91
CA ILE A 105 -37.33 32.46 10.17
C ILE A 105 -37.65 31.09 9.61
N THR A 106 -38.89 30.62 9.64
CA THR A 106 -39.21 29.28 9.11
C THR A 106 -39.14 29.26 7.58
N ILE A 107 -39.74 30.25 6.91
CA ILE A 107 -39.69 30.40 5.44
C ILE A 107 -38.30 30.85 4.97
N GLY A 108 -37.63 31.75 5.69
CA GLY A 108 -36.28 32.25 5.36
C GLY A 108 -35.20 31.20 5.57
N LEU A 109 -35.27 30.38 6.63
CA LEU A 109 -34.40 29.21 6.80
C LEU A 109 -34.73 28.15 5.75
N GLY A 110 -36.00 27.92 5.41
CA GLY A 110 -36.39 27.02 4.30
C GLY A 110 -35.74 27.42 2.97
N LEU A 111 -35.76 28.71 2.63
CA LEU A 111 -35.12 29.22 1.42
C LEU A 111 -33.58 29.14 1.47
N ILE A 112 -32.95 29.44 2.61
CA ILE A 112 -31.50 29.30 2.79
C ILE A 112 -31.08 27.83 2.67
N THR A 113 -31.84 26.92 3.28
CA THR A 113 -31.57 25.49 3.24
C THR A 113 -31.78 24.91 1.84
N LEU A 114 -32.76 25.40 1.08
CA LEU A 114 -32.93 25.07 -0.34
C LEU A 114 -31.75 25.53 -1.19
N VAL A 115 -31.23 26.74 -0.96
CA VAL A 115 -30.03 27.24 -1.67
C VAL A 115 -28.81 26.37 -1.35
N ILE A 116 -28.62 26.01 -0.08
CA ILE A 116 -27.52 25.12 0.34
C ILE A 116 -27.68 23.72 -0.29
N ALA A 117 -28.88 23.15 -0.28
CA ALA A 117 -29.17 21.86 -0.88
C ALA A 117 -28.95 21.89 -2.40
N PHE A 118 -29.34 22.96 -3.08
CA PHE A 118 -29.08 23.16 -4.50
C PHE A 118 -27.58 23.25 -4.82
N ILE A 119 -26.81 23.97 -4.01
CA ILE A 119 -25.35 24.00 -4.11
C ILE A 119 -24.76 22.59 -3.92
N ASN A 120 -25.26 21.81 -2.97
CA ASN A 120 -24.82 20.43 -2.74
C ASN A 120 -25.08 19.53 -3.96
N ILE A 121 -26.23 19.67 -4.63
CA ILE A 121 -26.53 18.94 -5.88
C ILE A 121 -25.47 19.25 -6.95
N ILE A 122 -25.14 20.53 -7.15
CA ILE A 122 -24.13 20.95 -8.13
C ILE A 122 -22.75 20.37 -7.78
N MET A 123 -22.35 20.46 -6.50
CA MET A 123 -21.05 19.98 -6.03
C MET A 123 -20.92 18.46 -6.19
N ILE A 124 -21.93 17.69 -5.81
CA ILE A 124 -21.88 16.24 -5.86
C ILE A 124 -22.00 15.70 -7.28
N THR A 125 -22.76 16.38 -8.14
CA THR A 125 -22.83 16.06 -9.57
C THR A 125 -21.48 16.27 -10.23
N ARG A 126 -20.78 17.39 -9.95
CA ARG A 126 -19.40 17.61 -10.43
C ARG A 126 -18.43 16.55 -9.90
N LEU A 127 -18.58 16.14 -8.63
CA LEU A 127 -17.75 15.10 -8.02
C LEU A 127 -17.95 13.74 -8.69
N TYR A 128 -19.20 13.37 -8.97
CA TYR A 128 -19.55 12.17 -9.72
C TYR A 128 -18.95 12.20 -11.13
N LEU A 129 -19.11 13.29 -11.88
CA LEU A 129 -18.58 13.40 -13.25
C LEU A 129 -17.05 13.22 -13.31
N ARG A 130 -16.32 13.61 -12.25
CA ARG A 130 -14.87 13.44 -12.15
C ARG A 130 -14.45 12.04 -11.73
N LYS A 131 -15.13 11.44 -10.74
CA LYS A 131 -14.72 10.17 -10.12
C LYS A 131 -15.35 8.95 -10.78
N ARG A 132 -16.54 9.11 -11.38
CA ARG A 132 -17.33 8.07 -12.07
C ARG A 132 -17.49 6.78 -11.26
N THR A 133 -17.70 6.90 -9.94
CA THR A 133 -18.00 5.74 -9.07
C THR A 133 -19.49 5.68 -8.76
N ALA A 134 -20.00 4.47 -8.52
CA ALA A 134 -21.39 4.24 -8.15
C ALA A 134 -21.73 4.91 -6.82
N THR A 135 -20.81 4.91 -5.84
CA THR A 135 -21.01 5.61 -4.56
C THR A 135 -21.38 7.08 -4.74
N TYR A 136 -20.68 7.83 -5.62
CA TYR A 136 -21.00 9.24 -5.86
C TYR A 136 -22.28 9.44 -6.67
N ALA A 137 -22.67 8.48 -7.52
CA ALA A 137 -23.98 8.49 -8.17
C ALA A 137 -25.12 8.37 -7.15
N PHE A 138 -24.99 7.43 -6.21
CA PHE A 138 -25.98 7.19 -5.16
C PHE A 138 -26.02 8.31 -4.12
N PHE A 139 -24.88 8.93 -3.79
CA PHE A 139 -24.91 10.17 -3.00
C PHE A 139 -25.58 11.32 -3.74
N SER A 140 -25.39 11.46 -5.06
CA SER A 140 -26.10 12.48 -5.85
C SER A 140 -27.61 12.30 -5.79
N LEU A 141 -28.08 11.06 -5.93
CA LEU A 141 -29.50 10.72 -5.76
C LEU A 141 -29.99 11.01 -4.34
N SER A 142 -29.20 10.70 -3.32
CA SER A 142 -29.56 10.98 -1.92
C SER A 142 -29.68 12.50 -1.67
N VAL A 143 -28.76 13.31 -2.16
CA VAL A 143 -28.83 14.78 -2.03
C VAL A 143 -30.03 15.33 -2.80
N PHE A 144 -30.36 14.77 -3.96
CA PHE A 144 -31.54 15.13 -4.74
C PHE A 144 -32.84 14.82 -4.00
N PHE A 145 -32.98 13.62 -3.42
CA PHE A 145 -34.17 13.29 -2.63
C PHE A 145 -34.28 14.13 -1.36
N ALA A 146 -33.17 14.42 -0.68
CA ALA A 146 -33.16 15.34 0.47
C ALA A 146 -33.60 16.77 0.09
N PHE A 147 -33.23 17.25 -1.09
CA PHE A 147 -33.72 18.52 -1.63
C PHE A 147 -35.24 18.47 -1.88
N LEU A 148 -35.75 17.38 -2.46
CA LEU A 148 -37.19 17.22 -2.68
C LEU A 148 -37.97 17.16 -1.36
N THR A 149 -37.53 16.38 -0.37
CA THR A 149 -38.11 16.38 0.98
C THR A 149 -38.21 17.80 1.53
N LEU A 150 -37.11 18.55 1.48
CA LEU A 150 -37.08 19.92 1.98
C LEU A 150 -38.08 20.83 1.24
N LEU A 151 -38.16 20.70 -0.08
CA LEU A 151 -39.09 21.45 -0.91
C LEU A 151 -40.56 21.15 -0.53
N PHE A 152 -40.93 19.88 -0.40
CA PHE A 152 -42.31 19.50 -0.07
C PHE A 152 -42.69 19.84 1.37
N ASN A 153 -41.75 19.78 2.32
CA ASN A 153 -42.00 20.28 3.68
C ASN A 153 -42.26 21.79 3.71
N ILE A 154 -41.55 22.58 2.89
CA ILE A 154 -41.82 24.02 2.76
C ILE A 154 -43.21 24.28 2.13
N LEU A 155 -43.62 23.47 1.14
CA LEU A 155 -44.96 23.57 0.55
C LEU A 155 -46.06 23.29 1.59
N TYR A 156 -45.83 22.34 2.50
CA TYR A 156 -46.75 22.04 3.59
C TYR A 156 -46.89 23.22 4.54
N GLU A 157 -45.78 23.86 4.93
CA GLU A 157 -45.79 25.06 5.79
C GLU A 157 -46.53 26.25 5.16
N ILE A 158 -46.61 26.32 3.82
CA ILE A 158 -47.34 27.37 3.08
C ILE A 158 -48.84 27.00 2.91
N GLY A 159 -49.27 25.85 3.44
CA GLY A 159 -50.68 25.44 3.51
C GLY A 159 -51.10 24.39 2.48
N ILE A 160 -50.16 23.72 1.80
CA ILE A 160 -50.46 22.64 0.85
C ILE A 160 -50.43 21.29 1.59
N GLU A 161 -51.58 20.85 2.10
CA GLU A 161 -51.65 19.68 3.01
C GLU A 161 -51.13 18.37 2.38
N TRP A 162 -51.45 18.08 1.11
CA TRP A 162 -51.02 16.84 0.44
C TRP A 162 -49.49 16.71 0.31
N SER A 163 -48.76 17.82 0.37
CA SER A 163 -47.31 17.83 0.19
C SER A 163 -46.57 17.14 1.33
N TYR A 164 -47.17 17.08 2.53
CA TYR A 164 -46.62 16.36 3.68
C TYR A 164 -46.56 14.85 3.43
N GLU A 165 -47.67 14.24 3.00
CA GLU A 165 -47.72 12.81 2.67
C GLU A 165 -46.75 12.44 1.54
N PHE A 166 -46.58 13.35 0.58
CA PHE A 166 -45.63 13.18 -0.51
C PHE A 166 -44.16 13.26 -0.02
N SER A 167 -43.86 14.19 0.88
CA SER A 167 -42.54 14.34 1.53
C SER A 167 -42.14 13.07 2.29
N GLU A 168 -43.06 12.50 3.08
CA GLU A 168 -42.86 11.22 3.80
C GLU A 168 -42.55 10.05 2.84
N GLY A 169 -43.20 10.02 1.67
CA GLY A 169 -42.91 9.04 0.62
C GLY A 169 -41.47 9.18 0.08
N ILE A 170 -41.02 10.42 -0.13
CA ILE A 170 -39.65 10.72 -0.58
C ILE A 170 -38.61 10.41 0.49
N ASP A 171 -38.92 10.62 1.77
CA ASP A 171 -38.01 10.28 2.87
C ASP A 171 -37.71 8.78 2.93
N ASN A 172 -38.72 7.93 2.70
CA ASN A 172 -38.49 6.49 2.60
C ASN A 172 -37.55 6.11 1.44
N ILE A 173 -37.66 6.80 0.31
CA ILE A 173 -36.76 6.62 -0.83
C ILE A 173 -35.35 7.11 -0.44
N LEU A 174 -35.23 8.29 0.16
CA LEU A 174 -33.98 8.86 0.64
C LEU A 174 -33.25 7.92 1.60
N TYR A 175 -33.92 7.42 2.65
CA TYR A 175 -33.32 6.50 3.61
C TYR A 175 -32.89 5.18 2.96
N SER A 176 -33.68 4.67 2.01
CA SER A 176 -33.32 3.48 1.23
C SER A 176 -32.04 3.73 0.41
N PHE A 177 -31.93 4.88 -0.25
CA PHE A 177 -30.73 5.27 -1.01
C PHE A 177 -29.51 5.47 -0.10
N LEU A 178 -29.67 6.08 1.08
CA LEU A 178 -28.58 6.25 2.04
C LEU A 178 -28.05 4.89 2.54
N LEU A 179 -28.95 3.95 2.87
CA LEU A 179 -28.57 2.58 3.25
C LEU A 179 -27.82 1.87 2.13
N VAL A 180 -28.36 1.90 0.91
CA VAL A 180 -27.72 1.28 -0.27
C VAL A 180 -26.37 1.92 -0.57
N THR A 181 -26.23 3.24 -0.38
CA THR A 181 -24.97 3.95 -0.57
C THR A 181 -23.87 3.40 0.35
N GLY A 182 -24.19 3.13 1.62
CA GLY A 182 -23.25 2.52 2.56
C GLY A 182 -22.77 1.13 2.11
N ILE A 183 -23.67 0.31 1.57
CA ILE A 183 -23.35 -1.01 1.02
C ILE A 183 -22.47 -0.89 -0.22
N ILE A 184 -22.82 -0.01 -1.16
CA ILE A 184 -22.06 0.22 -2.40
C ILE A 184 -20.64 0.70 -2.08
N ALA A 185 -20.47 1.60 -1.13
CA ALA A 185 -19.16 2.08 -0.72
C ALA A 185 -18.26 0.94 -0.17
N LEU A 186 -18.83 0.01 0.60
CA LEU A 186 -18.12 -1.18 1.08
C LEU A 186 -17.73 -2.12 -0.06
N LEU A 187 -18.66 -2.35 -1.00
CA LEU A 187 -18.42 -3.19 -2.18
C LEU A 187 -17.34 -2.59 -3.08
N GLU A 188 -17.39 -1.28 -3.36
CA GLU A 188 -16.36 -0.58 -4.14
C GLU A 188 -14.98 -0.69 -3.49
N ASN A 189 -14.89 -0.51 -2.17
CA ASN A 189 -13.61 -0.69 -1.47
C ASN A 189 -13.09 -2.13 -1.58
N ARG A 190 -13.98 -3.13 -1.43
CA ARG A 190 -13.61 -4.54 -1.56
C ARG A 190 -13.16 -4.89 -2.98
N ILE A 191 -13.83 -4.37 -4.00
CA ILE A 191 -13.45 -4.52 -5.42
C ILE A 191 -12.08 -3.90 -5.65
N LYS A 192 -11.84 -2.68 -5.15
CA LYS A 192 -10.56 -2.00 -5.29
C LYS A 192 -9.41 -2.74 -4.61
N GLU A 193 -9.61 -3.22 -3.39
CA GLU A 193 -8.64 -4.07 -2.69
C GLU A 193 -8.37 -5.37 -3.46
N SER A 194 -9.42 -5.99 -3.99
CA SER A 194 -9.31 -7.20 -4.82
C SER A 194 -8.55 -6.94 -6.12
N GLU A 195 -8.80 -5.82 -6.78
CA GLU A 195 -8.12 -5.40 -8.00
C GLU A 195 -6.63 -5.14 -7.74
N LEU A 196 -6.29 -4.48 -6.61
CA LEU A 196 -4.90 -4.27 -6.20
C LEU A 196 -4.19 -5.60 -5.91
N ARG A 197 -4.85 -6.53 -5.22
CA ARG A 197 -4.31 -7.89 -4.98
C ARG A 197 -4.10 -8.64 -6.30
N TYR A 198 -5.08 -8.61 -7.19
CA TYR A 198 -4.99 -9.24 -8.51
C TYR A 198 -3.84 -8.65 -9.33
N LYS A 199 -3.72 -7.31 -9.39
CA LYS A 199 -2.61 -6.62 -10.07
C LYS A 199 -1.25 -6.98 -9.47
N GLY A 200 -1.17 -7.11 -8.14
CA GLY A 200 0.04 -7.58 -7.46
C GLY A 200 0.43 -9.00 -7.85
N ALA A 201 -0.52 -9.94 -7.72
CA ALA A 201 -0.33 -11.34 -8.08
C ALA A 201 0.00 -11.52 -9.58
N TYR A 202 -0.68 -10.79 -10.46
CA TYR A 202 -0.42 -10.80 -11.91
C TYR A 202 1.03 -10.37 -12.20
N LYS A 203 1.50 -9.24 -11.64
CA LYS A 203 2.88 -8.77 -11.83
C LYS A 203 3.90 -9.77 -11.29
N THR A 204 3.62 -10.44 -10.18
CA THR A 204 4.48 -11.49 -9.64
C THR A 204 4.52 -12.70 -10.56
N SER A 205 3.37 -13.16 -11.06
CA SER A 205 3.29 -14.26 -12.02
C SER A 205 4.02 -13.95 -13.34
N GLU A 206 3.87 -12.75 -13.87
CA GLU A 206 4.55 -12.30 -15.10
C GLU A 206 6.07 -12.36 -14.92
N PHE A 207 6.57 -11.96 -13.76
CA PHE A 207 7.98 -12.06 -13.42
C PHE A 207 8.49 -13.49 -13.30
N TYR A 208 7.75 -14.37 -12.63
CA TYR A 208 8.13 -15.78 -12.60
C TYR A 208 8.14 -16.39 -14.00
N LYS A 209 7.17 -16.02 -14.85
CA LYS A 209 7.11 -16.47 -16.24
C LYS A 209 8.36 -16.02 -17.00
N ASP A 210 8.70 -14.74 -16.93
CA ASP A 210 9.86 -14.19 -17.65
C ASP A 210 11.14 -14.83 -17.14
N LEU A 211 11.32 -14.88 -15.81
CA LEU A 211 12.50 -15.44 -15.17
C LEU A 211 12.68 -16.93 -15.49
N ILE A 212 11.64 -17.75 -15.31
CA ILE A 212 11.74 -19.19 -15.54
C ILE A 212 11.81 -19.48 -17.03
N ALA A 213 10.89 -18.96 -17.85
CA ALA A 213 10.81 -19.35 -19.25
C ALA A 213 12.01 -18.82 -20.04
N HIS A 214 12.34 -17.53 -19.92
CA HIS A 214 13.40 -16.93 -20.71
C HIS A 214 14.78 -17.38 -20.25
N ASP A 215 15.08 -17.33 -18.95
CA ASP A 215 16.44 -17.66 -18.50
C ASP A 215 16.71 -19.16 -18.53
N THR A 216 15.71 -20.01 -18.26
CA THR A 216 15.86 -21.46 -18.46
C THR A 216 16.06 -21.78 -19.94
N ALA A 217 15.28 -21.17 -20.85
CA ALA A 217 15.48 -21.37 -22.28
C ALA A 217 16.89 -20.93 -22.72
N ASN A 218 17.40 -19.81 -22.21
CA ASN A 218 18.76 -19.35 -22.51
C ASN A 218 19.84 -20.29 -21.97
N ILE A 219 19.66 -20.82 -20.75
CA ILE A 219 20.58 -21.79 -20.16
C ILE A 219 20.60 -23.06 -21.01
N LEU A 220 19.43 -23.60 -21.34
CA LEU A 220 19.29 -24.81 -22.16
C LEU A 220 19.85 -24.59 -23.57
N GLN A 221 19.56 -23.45 -24.20
CA GLN A 221 20.08 -23.13 -25.53
C GLN A 221 21.61 -23.06 -25.53
N ASN A 222 22.24 -22.44 -24.52
CA ASN A 222 23.69 -22.38 -24.41
C ASN A 222 24.31 -23.77 -24.17
N MET A 223 23.64 -24.63 -23.39
CA MET A 223 24.05 -26.03 -23.23
C MET A 223 23.98 -26.78 -24.57
N SER A 224 22.86 -26.68 -25.28
CA SER A 224 22.67 -27.32 -26.60
C SER A 224 23.72 -26.86 -27.60
N THR A 225 23.94 -25.54 -27.74
CA THR A 225 24.97 -25.01 -28.64
C THR A 225 26.37 -25.50 -28.26
N THR A 226 26.67 -25.58 -26.96
CA THR A 226 27.96 -26.11 -26.49
C THR A 226 28.11 -27.60 -26.81
N LEU A 227 27.04 -28.38 -26.69
CA LEU A 227 27.01 -29.79 -27.06
C LEU A 227 27.12 -29.99 -28.58
N ASP A 228 26.48 -29.15 -29.38
CA ASP A 228 26.58 -29.18 -30.85
C ASP A 228 28.03 -28.90 -31.28
N ILE A 229 28.65 -27.86 -30.71
CA ILE A 229 30.08 -27.59 -30.89
C ILE A 229 30.89 -28.80 -30.46
N ALA A 230 30.64 -29.35 -29.27
CA ALA A 230 31.35 -30.54 -28.80
C ALA A 230 31.23 -31.71 -29.79
N SER A 231 30.05 -31.97 -30.34
CA SER A 231 29.82 -33.06 -31.29
C SER A 231 30.63 -32.90 -32.59
N VAL A 232 30.78 -31.67 -33.08
CA VAL A 232 31.60 -31.36 -34.27
C VAL A 232 33.09 -31.49 -33.96
N TYR A 233 33.51 -31.03 -32.78
CA TYR A 233 34.92 -31.04 -32.40
C TYR A 233 35.40 -32.41 -31.92
N LEU A 234 34.55 -33.25 -31.31
CA LEU A 234 34.90 -34.56 -30.75
C LEU A 234 35.56 -35.49 -31.78
N GLN A 235 35.24 -35.35 -33.06
CA GLN A 235 35.88 -36.13 -34.14
C GLN A 235 37.32 -35.67 -34.46
N LYS A 236 37.72 -34.47 -34.00
CA LYS A 236 39.01 -33.82 -34.29
C LYS A 236 39.91 -33.67 -33.06
N ILE A 237 39.41 -34.01 -31.87
CA ILE A 237 40.15 -33.83 -30.62
C ILE A 237 41.33 -34.80 -30.57
N GLN A 238 42.53 -34.24 -30.42
CA GLN A 238 43.76 -35.02 -30.23
C GLN A 238 44.15 -35.08 -28.75
N ASN A 239 43.74 -34.10 -27.95
CA ASN A 239 44.10 -33.99 -26.53
C ASN A 239 42.87 -33.72 -25.64
N TYR A 240 42.75 -34.45 -24.53
CA TYR A 240 41.68 -34.26 -23.53
C TYR A 240 41.59 -32.81 -23.00
N LYS A 241 42.70 -32.05 -23.02
CA LYS A 241 42.72 -30.64 -22.61
C LYS A 241 41.82 -29.75 -23.47
N GLU A 242 41.56 -30.12 -24.72
CA GLU A 242 40.66 -29.40 -25.63
C GLU A 242 39.18 -29.51 -25.22
N ILE A 243 38.84 -30.51 -24.39
CA ILE A 243 37.49 -30.71 -23.84
C ILE A 243 37.25 -29.85 -22.60
N LEU A 244 38.31 -29.44 -21.88
CA LEU A 244 38.18 -28.71 -20.61
C LEU A 244 37.37 -27.41 -20.73
N PRO A 245 37.52 -26.57 -21.78
CA PRO A 245 36.69 -25.38 -21.95
C PRO A 245 35.20 -25.71 -22.16
N ILE A 246 34.89 -26.78 -22.90
CA ILE A 246 33.53 -27.25 -23.16
C ILE A 246 32.90 -27.74 -21.85
N LYS A 247 33.61 -28.62 -21.13
CA LYS A 247 33.20 -29.11 -19.81
C LYS A 247 32.93 -27.95 -18.86
N LYS A 248 33.86 -26.99 -18.75
CA LYS A 248 33.72 -25.83 -17.88
C LYS A 248 32.51 -24.97 -18.25
N ASN A 249 32.23 -24.77 -19.54
CA ASN A 249 31.04 -24.02 -19.96
C ASN A 249 29.74 -24.75 -19.54
N LEU A 250 29.66 -26.06 -19.74
CA LEU A 250 28.50 -26.85 -19.30
C LEU A 250 28.33 -26.83 -17.78
N GLU A 251 29.40 -27.00 -17.01
CA GLU A 251 29.38 -26.88 -15.55
C GLU A 251 28.90 -25.49 -15.09
N ASP A 252 29.39 -24.43 -15.74
CA ASP A 252 28.93 -23.05 -15.54
C ASP A 252 27.42 -22.91 -15.80
N GLN A 253 26.88 -23.47 -16.89
CA GLN A 253 25.44 -23.41 -17.19
C GLN A 253 24.60 -24.22 -16.20
N ILE A 254 25.07 -25.40 -15.78
CA ILE A 254 24.37 -26.22 -14.77
C ILE A 254 24.32 -25.48 -13.44
N SER A 255 25.45 -24.89 -13.02
CA SER A 255 25.53 -24.09 -11.80
C SER A 255 24.59 -22.88 -11.84
N ARG A 256 24.48 -22.21 -13.00
CA ARG A 256 23.49 -21.14 -13.21
C ARG A 256 22.06 -21.64 -13.06
N GLY A 257 21.71 -22.76 -13.68
CA GLY A 257 20.38 -23.36 -13.56
C GLY A 257 20.02 -23.69 -12.11
N LYS A 258 20.95 -24.29 -11.37
CA LYS A 258 20.79 -24.56 -9.93
C LYS A 258 20.54 -23.28 -9.13
N THR A 259 21.33 -22.24 -9.37
CA THR A 259 21.20 -20.93 -8.70
C THR A 259 19.86 -20.27 -9.02
N LEU A 260 19.42 -20.34 -10.28
CA LEU A 260 18.13 -19.81 -10.72
C LEU A 260 16.98 -20.49 -9.99
N ILE A 261 16.92 -21.83 -10.03
CA ILE A 261 15.89 -22.63 -9.36
C ILE A 261 15.89 -22.35 -7.85
N TYR A 262 17.07 -22.31 -7.23
CA TYR A 262 17.22 -21.98 -5.82
C TYR A 262 16.63 -20.61 -5.49
N ASN A 263 17.03 -19.57 -6.21
CA ASN A 263 16.54 -18.21 -5.97
C ASN A 263 15.03 -18.09 -6.22
N VAL A 264 14.49 -18.70 -7.29
CA VAL A 264 13.04 -18.74 -7.57
C VAL A 264 12.30 -19.39 -6.41
N ARG A 265 12.77 -20.55 -5.96
CA ARG A 265 12.19 -21.26 -4.83
C ARG A 265 12.26 -20.42 -3.57
N THR A 266 13.41 -19.82 -3.25
CA THR A 266 13.56 -18.95 -2.07
C THR A 266 12.64 -17.73 -2.14
N ILE A 267 12.42 -17.12 -3.30
CA ILE A 267 11.45 -16.02 -3.44
C ILE A 267 10.02 -16.54 -3.22
N SER A 268 9.64 -17.67 -3.84
CA SER A 268 8.32 -18.29 -3.65
C SER A 268 8.10 -18.67 -2.18
N ASP A 269 9.06 -19.37 -1.59
CA ASP A 269 9.10 -19.77 -0.19
C ASP A 269 9.26 -18.59 0.75
N PHE A 270 9.49 -17.36 0.26
CA PHE A 270 9.48 -16.12 1.03
C PHE A 270 8.18 -15.33 0.84
N GLU A 271 7.54 -15.38 -0.33
CA GLU A 271 6.27 -14.71 -0.60
C GLU A 271 5.04 -15.48 -0.09
N THR A 272 5.08 -16.81 -0.05
CA THR A 272 3.92 -17.67 0.24
C THR A 272 3.67 -17.94 1.73
N GLY A 273 4.72 -17.89 2.53
CA GLY A 273 4.80 -18.60 3.79
C GLY A 273 4.60 -17.77 5.05
N THR A 274 4.19 -18.54 6.05
CA THR A 274 3.95 -18.18 7.44
C THR A 274 5.24 -18.36 8.23
N TYR A 275 6.24 -17.50 8.03
CA TYR A 275 7.45 -17.53 8.86
C TYR A 275 7.27 -16.59 10.05
N SER A 276 7.69 -17.05 11.22
CA SER A 276 7.77 -16.22 12.41
C SER A 276 9.15 -15.63 12.56
N ASN A 277 9.23 -14.30 12.67
CA ASN A 277 10.49 -13.67 13.02
C ASN A 277 10.86 -13.99 14.48
N ARG A 278 12.11 -14.35 14.70
CA ARG A 278 12.73 -14.63 15.99
C ARG A 278 13.93 -13.70 16.21
N ASN A 279 14.45 -13.67 17.43
CA ASN A 279 15.70 -12.97 17.69
C ASN A 279 16.84 -13.80 17.11
N ILE A 280 17.58 -13.22 16.17
CA ILE A 280 18.72 -13.84 15.50
C ILE A 280 19.93 -12.96 15.76
N ASP A 281 21.03 -13.57 16.21
CA ASP A 281 22.32 -12.92 16.30
C ASP A 281 23.00 -12.91 14.93
N ILE A 282 23.20 -11.71 14.38
CA ILE A 282 23.78 -11.52 13.04
C ILE A 282 25.23 -12.01 12.98
N LEU A 283 26.00 -11.89 14.06
CA LEU A 283 27.40 -12.32 14.09
C LEU A 283 27.50 -13.82 13.78
N ASN A 284 26.75 -14.64 14.52
CA ASN A 284 26.69 -16.09 14.32
C ASN A 284 26.27 -16.50 12.90
N VAL A 285 25.37 -15.75 12.26
CA VAL A 285 24.96 -16.06 10.88
C VAL A 285 26.09 -15.74 9.90
N ILE A 286 26.78 -14.60 10.07
CA ILE A 286 27.90 -14.23 9.21
C ILE A 286 29.06 -15.22 9.36
N GLU A 287 29.41 -15.63 10.57
CA GLU A 287 30.45 -16.63 10.82
C GLU A 287 30.15 -17.95 10.13
N LYS A 288 28.92 -18.47 10.30
CA LYS A 288 28.47 -19.68 9.59
C LYS A 288 28.66 -19.56 8.09
N VAL A 289 28.30 -18.43 7.51
CA VAL A 289 28.44 -18.20 6.06
C VAL A 289 29.92 -18.17 5.65
N LEU A 290 30.78 -17.52 6.43
CA LEU A 290 32.22 -17.47 6.19
C LEU A 290 32.90 -18.83 6.27
N ASP A 291 32.41 -19.75 7.12
CA ASP A 291 32.96 -21.11 7.24
C ASP A 291 32.77 -21.96 5.97
N TYR A 292 31.71 -21.72 5.18
CA TYR A 292 31.42 -22.47 3.96
C TYR A 292 32.20 -21.98 2.73
N PHE A 293 32.57 -20.70 2.68
CA PHE A 293 33.17 -20.08 1.48
C PHE A 293 34.54 -20.64 1.06
N PRO A 294 35.48 -20.97 1.97
CA PRO A 294 36.78 -21.54 1.58
C PRO A 294 36.68 -22.85 0.81
N GLU A 295 35.64 -23.65 1.06
CA GLU A 295 35.44 -24.92 0.36
C GLU A 295 34.87 -24.77 -1.05
N GLU A 296 33.95 -23.82 -1.24
CA GLU A 296 33.31 -23.57 -2.53
C GLU A 296 34.27 -22.92 -3.55
N TYR A 297 35.24 -22.14 -3.06
CA TYR A 297 36.16 -21.34 -3.89
C TYR A 297 37.64 -21.70 -3.71
N LYS A 298 37.96 -22.99 -3.58
CA LYS A 298 39.33 -23.49 -3.36
C LYS A 298 40.37 -22.96 -4.36
N ASP A 299 39.94 -22.62 -5.57
CA ASP A 299 40.81 -22.09 -6.64
C ASP A 299 41.09 -20.58 -6.53
N LYS A 300 40.50 -19.87 -5.56
CA LYS A 300 40.65 -18.42 -5.38
C LYS A 300 41.33 -18.10 -4.04
N LYS A 301 42.24 -17.11 -4.04
CA LYS A 301 42.85 -16.57 -2.81
C LYS A 301 41.91 -15.51 -2.22
N ILE A 302 41.23 -15.87 -1.14
CA ILE A 302 40.25 -15.01 -0.46
C ILE A 302 40.77 -14.64 0.92
N ASN A 303 40.81 -13.34 1.21
CA ASN A 303 41.15 -12.80 2.51
C ASN A 303 39.92 -12.08 3.10
N THR A 304 39.32 -12.69 4.12
CA THR A 304 38.16 -12.16 4.83
C THR A 304 38.58 -11.60 6.18
N LYS A 305 38.18 -10.37 6.48
CA LYS A 305 38.32 -9.77 7.81
C LYS A 305 36.96 -9.43 8.36
N LEU A 306 36.66 -9.91 9.57
CA LEU A 306 35.44 -9.60 10.31
C LEU A 306 35.78 -8.68 11.49
N ASN A 307 35.17 -7.51 11.52
CA ASN A 307 35.27 -6.57 12.63
C ASN A 307 33.92 -6.47 13.34
N ALA A 308 33.86 -7.03 14.54
CA ALA A 308 32.71 -7.01 15.42
C ALA A 308 33.18 -6.59 16.83
N PRO A 309 33.12 -5.29 17.18
CA PRO A 309 33.59 -4.80 18.47
C PRO A 309 32.74 -5.24 19.68
N GLU A 310 31.55 -5.79 19.44
CA GLU A 310 30.65 -6.29 20.49
C GLU A 310 30.41 -7.79 20.34
N ASP A 311 30.01 -8.45 21.43
CA ASP A 311 29.84 -9.90 21.46
C ASP A 311 28.53 -10.38 20.81
N SER A 312 27.55 -9.51 20.57
CA SER A 312 26.26 -9.90 19.98
C SER A 312 25.50 -8.78 19.27
N TYR A 313 24.79 -9.15 18.20
CA TYR A 313 24.04 -8.24 17.33
C TYR A 313 22.65 -8.82 17.01
N PHE A 314 21.71 -8.71 17.95
CA PHE A 314 20.37 -9.28 17.80
C PHE A 314 19.43 -8.41 16.94
N VAL A 315 18.77 -9.06 15.99
CA VAL A 315 17.70 -8.49 15.16
C VAL A 315 16.48 -9.42 15.14
N LYS A 316 15.30 -8.86 14.87
CA LYS A 316 14.08 -9.66 14.70
C LYS A 316 13.94 -10.10 13.23
N ALA A 317 14.46 -11.28 12.91
CA ALA A 317 14.55 -11.82 11.55
C ALA A 317 14.12 -13.30 11.49
N ASN A 318 14.17 -13.88 10.30
CA ASN A 318 13.99 -15.32 10.08
C ASN A 318 15.21 -15.90 9.31
N ASP A 319 15.18 -17.19 9.02
CA ASP A 319 16.35 -17.90 8.48
C ASP A 319 16.75 -17.43 7.06
N PHE A 320 15.87 -16.72 6.34
CA PHE A 320 16.21 -16.11 5.06
C PHE A 320 17.30 -15.03 5.17
N ILE A 321 17.64 -14.56 6.37
CA ILE A 321 18.78 -13.66 6.55
C ILE A 321 20.11 -14.31 6.12
N LEU A 322 20.22 -15.64 6.20
CA LEU A 322 21.36 -16.40 5.68
C LEU A 322 21.53 -16.16 4.17
N ASN A 323 20.44 -16.26 3.41
CA ASN A 323 20.42 -16.03 1.97
C ASN A 323 20.89 -14.62 1.60
N VAL A 324 20.64 -13.62 2.46
CA VAL A 324 21.10 -12.25 2.21
C VAL A 324 22.63 -12.20 2.19
N PHE A 325 23.26 -12.76 3.22
CA PHE A 325 24.71 -12.71 3.36
C PHE A 325 25.40 -13.60 2.32
N GLU A 326 24.86 -14.79 2.05
CA GLU A 326 25.34 -15.66 0.96
C GLU A 326 25.30 -14.93 -0.38
N ASN A 327 24.20 -14.25 -0.73
CA ASN A 327 24.08 -13.55 -2.00
C ASN A 327 25.09 -12.39 -2.12
N ILE A 328 25.28 -11.60 -1.06
CA ILE A 328 26.22 -10.47 -1.09
C ILE A 328 27.67 -10.97 -1.19
N LEU A 329 28.04 -11.96 -0.38
CA LEU A 329 29.40 -12.50 -0.38
C LEU A 329 29.71 -13.29 -1.66
N ASN A 330 28.77 -14.07 -2.18
CA ASN A 330 28.92 -14.72 -3.48
C ASN A 330 29.16 -13.68 -4.58
N ASN A 331 28.47 -12.54 -4.55
CA ASN A 331 28.69 -11.47 -5.52
C ASN A 331 30.09 -10.86 -5.39
N ALA A 332 30.55 -10.64 -4.15
CA ALA A 332 31.88 -10.11 -3.86
C ALA A 332 33.02 -11.04 -4.32
N ILE A 333 32.79 -12.36 -4.38
CA ILE A 333 33.80 -13.34 -4.83
C ILE A 333 33.68 -13.64 -6.32
N LYS A 334 32.46 -13.86 -6.83
CA LYS A 334 32.23 -14.26 -8.24
C LYS A 334 32.63 -13.16 -9.22
N HIS A 335 32.38 -11.90 -8.88
CA HIS A 335 32.65 -10.75 -9.77
C HIS A 335 33.99 -10.07 -9.53
N ASN A 336 34.84 -10.70 -8.73
CA ASN A 336 36.14 -10.17 -8.40
C ASN A 336 37.23 -10.95 -9.14
N GLU A 337 37.98 -10.21 -9.95
CA GLU A 337 39.04 -10.70 -10.83
C GLU A 337 40.45 -10.40 -10.28
N ASN A 338 40.55 -9.80 -9.09
CA ASN A 338 41.86 -9.57 -8.46
C ASN A 338 42.49 -10.90 -8.04
N GLU A 339 43.83 -10.96 -8.07
CA GLU A 339 44.59 -12.13 -7.61
C GLU A 339 44.32 -12.49 -6.14
N VAL A 340 44.12 -11.47 -5.31
CA VAL A 340 43.68 -11.60 -3.91
C VAL A 340 42.37 -10.85 -3.75
N ILE A 341 41.34 -11.60 -3.37
CA ILE A 341 40.00 -11.08 -3.09
C ILE A 341 39.98 -10.63 -1.64
N GLU A 342 39.84 -9.34 -1.40
CA GLU A 342 39.71 -8.77 -0.06
C GLU A 342 38.24 -8.49 0.23
N ILE A 343 37.75 -9.05 1.33
CA ILE A 343 36.40 -8.79 1.83
C ILE A 343 36.51 -8.37 3.29
N LEU A 344 36.07 -7.15 3.58
CA LEU A 344 35.98 -6.62 4.93
C LEU A 344 34.51 -6.55 5.35
N ILE A 345 34.19 -7.17 6.48
CA ILE A 345 32.86 -7.13 7.09
C ILE A 345 32.94 -6.35 8.38
N ASN A 346 32.14 -5.28 8.50
CA ASN A 346 32.04 -4.49 9.73
C ASN A 346 30.62 -4.59 10.29
N LEU A 347 30.52 -4.88 11.58
CA LEU A 347 29.28 -4.81 12.35
C LEU A 347 29.40 -3.67 13.37
N GLU A 348 28.37 -2.82 13.46
CA GLU A 348 28.30 -1.78 14.48
C GLU A 348 26.85 -1.52 14.88
N LYS A 349 26.62 -1.19 16.16
CA LYS A 349 25.35 -0.60 16.59
C LYS A 349 25.34 0.88 16.21
N THR A 350 24.22 1.35 15.65
CA THR A 350 24.05 2.74 15.22
C THR A 350 22.65 3.25 15.56
N MET A 351 22.49 4.56 15.67
CA MET A 351 21.19 5.18 15.92
C MET A 351 20.62 5.75 14.62
N LYS A 352 19.36 5.43 14.34
CA LYS A 352 18.59 6.01 13.22
C LYS A 352 17.18 6.30 13.68
N ASN A 353 16.76 7.56 13.55
CA ASN A 353 15.45 8.05 14.00
C ASN A 353 15.16 7.66 15.47
N GLU A 354 16.14 7.90 16.35
CA GLU A 354 16.05 7.60 17.79
C GLU A 354 15.89 6.09 18.13
N LYS A 355 16.07 5.20 17.16
CA LYS A 355 16.04 3.75 17.35
C LYS A 355 17.38 3.12 17.07
N GLN A 356 17.76 2.16 17.92
CA GLN A 356 18.96 1.37 17.73
C GLN A 356 18.82 0.45 16.51
N HIS A 357 19.86 0.41 15.69
CA HIS A 357 19.97 -0.43 14.51
C HIS A 357 21.31 -1.15 14.53
N ILE A 358 21.34 -2.35 13.94
CA ILE A 358 22.56 -3.04 13.59
C ILE A 358 22.93 -2.64 12.16
N LYS A 359 24.09 -2.01 11.99
CA LYS A 359 24.67 -1.70 10.70
C LYS A 359 25.69 -2.77 10.33
N ILE A 360 25.49 -3.36 9.16
CA ILE A 360 26.32 -4.44 8.61
C ILE A 360 26.89 -3.93 7.30
N GLN A 361 28.21 -3.96 7.15
CA GLN A 361 28.88 -3.54 5.93
C GLN A 361 29.66 -4.69 5.33
N PHE A 362 29.49 -4.93 4.03
CA PHE A 362 30.30 -5.85 3.23
C PHE A 362 31.08 -5.03 2.20
N ILE A 363 32.39 -4.95 2.38
CA ILE A 363 33.29 -4.11 1.59
C ILE A 363 34.23 -5.00 0.79
N ASP A 364 34.20 -4.92 -0.53
CA ASP A 364 35.04 -5.72 -1.42
C ASP A 364 36.04 -4.86 -2.22
N ASN A 365 37.11 -5.48 -2.74
CA ASN A 365 38.09 -4.85 -3.62
C ASN A 365 37.83 -5.03 -5.13
N GLY A 366 36.64 -5.49 -5.53
CA GLY A 366 36.31 -5.82 -6.92
C GLY A 366 36.22 -4.62 -7.87
N PRO A 367 35.71 -4.81 -9.10
CA PRO A 367 35.68 -3.78 -10.16
C PRO A 367 34.70 -2.63 -9.87
N GLY A 368 33.86 -2.81 -8.84
CA GLY A 368 32.82 -1.91 -8.39
C GLY A 368 31.70 -1.60 -9.40
N ILE A 369 30.79 -0.71 -9.01
CA ILE A 369 29.50 -0.50 -9.69
C ILE A 369 29.29 0.98 -9.98
N ARG A 370 29.09 1.33 -11.26
CA ARG A 370 28.82 2.71 -11.71
C ARG A 370 27.66 3.31 -10.93
N ASP A 371 27.78 4.57 -10.52
CA ASP A 371 26.80 5.25 -9.67
C ASP A 371 25.38 5.20 -10.23
N LYS A 372 25.22 5.40 -11.54
CA LYS A 372 23.92 5.34 -12.23
C LYS A 372 23.19 3.99 -12.09
N LEU A 373 23.90 2.90 -11.80
CA LEU A 373 23.31 1.57 -11.69
C LEU A 373 22.88 1.24 -10.26
N LYS A 374 23.46 1.89 -9.25
CA LYS A 374 23.33 1.49 -7.83
C LYS A 374 21.90 1.52 -7.29
N GLU A 375 21.07 2.42 -7.79
CA GLU A 375 19.65 2.51 -7.39
C GLU A 375 18.81 1.42 -8.08
N HIS A 376 19.25 0.96 -9.26
CA HIS A 376 18.52 0.01 -10.08
C HIS A 376 18.92 -1.45 -9.82
N ILE A 377 20.13 -1.75 -9.34
CA ILE A 377 20.60 -3.14 -9.20
C ILE A 377 19.73 -4.02 -8.29
N PHE A 378 18.96 -3.42 -7.39
CA PHE A 378 18.05 -4.13 -6.49
C PHE A 378 16.60 -4.16 -7.03
N SER A 379 16.34 -3.59 -8.21
CA SER A 379 15.01 -3.49 -8.78
C SER A 379 14.64 -4.75 -9.55
N LYS A 380 13.33 -5.01 -9.62
CA LYS A 380 12.76 -6.14 -10.33
C LYS A 380 13.01 -6.03 -11.85
N GLU A 381 12.97 -4.82 -12.37
CA GLU A 381 13.19 -4.50 -13.78
C GLU A 381 14.66 -4.69 -14.16
N TYR A 382 15.59 -4.41 -13.25
CA TYR A 382 16.99 -4.75 -13.46
C TYR A 382 17.22 -6.26 -13.40
N ALA A 383 16.46 -6.96 -12.54
CA ALA A 383 16.43 -8.42 -12.51
C ALA A 383 15.98 -9.01 -13.85
N SER A 384 14.95 -8.46 -14.49
CA SER A 384 14.39 -8.98 -15.74
C SER A 384 15.08 -8.53 -17.03
N THR A 385 15.69 -7.33 -17.07
CA THR A 385 16.22 -6.75 -18.32
C THR A 385 17.71 -7.00 -18.57
N ASN A 386 18.50 -7.22 -17.53
CA ASN A 386 19.94 -7.50 -17.68
C ASN A 386 20.22 -9.00 -17.88
N ILE A 387 19.71 -9.50 -19.00
CA ILE A 387 19.88 -10.86 -19.55
C ILE A 387 21.37 -11.28 -19.64
N LEU A 388 22.29 -10.30 -19.68
CA LEU A 388 23.72 -10.53 -19.87
C LEU A 388 24.55 -10.57 -18.57
N LYS A 389 23.98 -10.33 -17.38
CA LYS A 389 24.73 -10.41 -16.11
C LYS A 389 24.05 -11.26 -15.04
N ARG A 390 24.72 -12.39 -14.79
CA ARG A 390 24.54 -13.53 -13.87
C ARG A 390 24.08 -13.27 -12.40
N THR A 391 23.62 -12.07 -12.02
CA THR A 391 23.63 -11.58 -10.61
C THR A 391 22.29 -10.98 -10.13
N SER A 392 21.37 -10.70 -11.04
CA SER A 392 20.33 -9.68 -10.82
C SER A 392 19.15 -10.15 -9.94
N LEU A 393 18.84 -11.45 -9.93
CA LEU A 393 17.80 -12.02 -9.06
C LEU A 393 18.19 -12.07 -7.57
N GLY A 394 19.46 -12.37 -7.29
CA GLY A 394 19.96 -12.51 -5.92
C GLY A 394 19.90 -11.19 -5.14
N LEU A 395 20.26 -10.08 -5.76
CA LEU A 395 20.18 -8.75 -5.13
C LEU A 395 18.74 -8.26 -4.97
N TYR A 396 17.83 -8.64 -5.88
CA TYR A 396 16.40 -8.41 -5.71
C TYR A 396 15.86 -9.15 -4.47
N LEU A 397 16.21 -10.43 -4.33
CA LEU A 397 15.86 -11.25 -3.16
C LEU A 397 16.41 -10.63 -1.87
N VAL A 398 17.68 -10.22 -1.87
CA VAL A 398 18.31 -9.52 -0.73
C VAL A 398 17.47 -8.32 -0.29
N LYS A 399 17.08 -7.45 -1.25
CA LYS A 399 16.27 -6.27 -0.93
C LYS A 399 14.93 -6.66 -0.32
N LYS A 400 14.24 -7.66 -0.90
CA LYS A 400 12.94 -8.14 -0.38
C LYS A 400 13.02 -8.68 1.04
N ILE A 401 14.03 -9.50 1.33
CA ILE A 401 14.24 -10.05 2.68
C ILE A 401 14.52 -8.92 3.67
N ILE A 402 15.46 -8.01 3.37
CA ILE A 402 15.82 -6.90 4.26
C ILE A 402 14.63 -5.96 4.51
N GLU A 403 13.85 -5.63 3.47
CA GLU A 403 12.64 -4.80 3.60
C GLU A 403 11.59 -5.45 4.51
N SER A 404 11.44 -6.79 4.47
CA SER A 404 10.49 -7.49 5.36
C SER A 404 10.90 -7.46 6.84
N PHE A 405 12.19 -7.34 7.12
CA PHE A 405 12.72 -7.10 8.46
C PHE A 405 12.65 -5.62 8.88
N LYS A 406 11.94 -4.79 8.10
CA LYS A 406 11.86 -3.33 8.26
C LYS A 406 13.24 -2.66 8.19
N GLY A 407 14.17 -3.31 7.50
CA GLY A 407 15.52 -2.83 7.29
C GLY A 407 15.67 -1.99 6.03
N GLU A 408 16.89 -1.52 5.81
CA GLU A 408 17.30 -0.80 4.61
C GLU A 408 18.61 -1.37 4.07
N ILE A 409 18.74 -1.47 2.75
CA ILE A 409 19.99 -1.80 2.08
C ILE A 409 20.42 -0.65 1.16
N LYS A 410 21.71 -0.32 1.18
CA LYS A 410 22.35 0.69 0.35
C LYS A 410 23.62 0.15 -0.27
N LEU A 411 23.96 0.67 -1.45
CA LEU A 411 25.25 0.40 -2.07
C LEU A 411 26.07 1.69 -2.18
N LYS A 412 27.30 1.65 -1.68
CA LYS A 412 28.29 2.73 -1.82
C LYS A 412 29.57 2.21 -2.50
N ASN A 413 30.44 3.13 -2.89
CA ASN A 413 31.81 2.77 -3.31
C ASN A 413 32.63 2.44 -2.05
N ARG A 414 33.60 1.51 -2.17
CA ARG A 414 34.62 1.32 -1.13
C ARG A 414 35.45 2.58 -0.94
N VAL A 415 35.87 3.21 -2.05
CA VAL A 415 36.61 4.47 -2.06
C VAL A 415 35.70 5.60 -2.50
N ASN A 416 35.65 6.69 -1.73
CA ASN A 416 34.73 7.80 -2.01
C ASN A 416 34.99 8.38 -3.41
N LYS A 417 33.92 8.61 -4.18
CA LYS A 417 33.94 9.10 -5.58
C LYS A 417 34.70 8.22 -6.60
N ASP A 418 35.16 7.03 -6.23
CA ASP A 418 35.79 6.10 -7.17
C ASP A 418 35.07 4.75 -7.17
N PHE A 419 34.23 4.54 -8.18
CA PHE A 419 33.47 3.31 -8.31
C PHE A 419 34.30 2.12 -8.77
N LYS A 420 35.55 2.31 -9.23
CA LYS A 420 36.37 1.22 -9.77
C LYS A 420 37.14 0.45 -8.70
N LYS A 421 37.17 0.97 -7.46
CA LYS A 421 37.96 0.42 -6.36
C LYS A 421 37.14 -0.44 -5.40
N GLY A 422 36.09 -1.09 -5.90
CA GLY A 422 35.23 -1.98 -5.13
C GLY A 422 33.98 -1.35 -4.55
N THR A 423 33.16 -2.17 -3.89
CA THR A 423 31.86 -1.74 -3.37
C THR A 423 31.73 -1.87 -1.86
N ASN A 424 30.67 -1.29 -1.32
CA ASN A 424 30.30 -1.36 0.08
C ASN A 424 28.78 -1.52 0.16
N PHE A 425 28.32 -2.75 0.38
CA PHE A 425 26.92 -3.04 0.70
C PHE A 425 26.68 -2.73 2.17
N ILE A 426 25.72 -1.85 2.45
CA ILE A 426 25.39 -1.39 3.79
C ILE A 426 23.96 -1.80 4.09
N ILE A 427 23.78 -2.66 5.08
CA ILE A 427 22.50 -3.09 5.60
C ILE A 427 22.27 -2.42 6.95
N LEU A 428 21.06 -1.93 7.18
CA LEU A 428 20.58 -1.39 8.43
C LEU A 428 19.36 -2.19 8.87
N LEU A 429 19.47 -2.91 9.97
CA LEU A 429 18.37 -3.67 10.57
C LEU A 429 17.99 -3.07 11.93
N PRO A 430 16.71 -2.93 12.28
CA PRO A 430 16.32 -2.55 13.63
C PRO A 430 16.87 -3.57 14.64
N ALA A 431 17.56 -3.09 15.67
CA ALA A 431 18.04 -3.95 16.74
C ALA A 431 16.87 -4.41 17.61
N VAL A 432 17.00 -5.58 18.22
CA VAL A 432 16.11 -5.98 19.32
C VAL A 432 16.56 -5.23 20.57
N GLU A 433 15.60 -4.66 21.29
CA GLU A 433 15.82 -4.04 22.61
C GLU A 433 16.21 -5.06 23.67
#